data_AF-R5GGT3-F1
#
_entry.id   AF-R5GGT3-F1
#
_cell.length_a   1.000
_cell.length_b   1.000
_cell.length_c   1.000
_cell.angle_alpha   90.00
_cell.angle_beta   90.00
_cell.angle_gamma   90.00
#
_symmetry.space_group_name_H-M   'P 1'
#
loop_
_entity.id
_entity.type
_entity.pdbx_description
1 polymer ?
#
loop_
_entity_poly.entity_id
_entity_poly.type
_entity_poly.pdbx_seq_one_letter_code
_entity_poly.pdbx_strand_id
1 'polypeptide(L)'
;MLAYTYVGPERFELLEKPRPTLCDERDAIVRVTLGSICTSDLHIKHGSVPRAVPGITVGHEMVGIVEEVGSAVRSVRPGQRVAVNVETFCGECFFCRHGYVNNCTDPDGGWHSAAASTADRPNMSACPMPNKDSPPSPTR
;
A
#
# COMPACT_ATOMS: atom_id res chain seq x y z
N MET A 1 5.96 11.40 8.98
CA MET A 1 4.61 11.41 8.37
C MET A 1 3.64 10.68 9.26
N LEU A 2 2.35 11.03 9.26
CA LEU A 2 1.33 10.27 9.99
C LEU A 2 0.93 9.02 9.19
N ALA A 3 0.71 7.90 9.87
CA ALA A 3 0.28 6.63 9.29
C ALA A 3 -0.75 5.94 10.19
N TYR A 4 -1.87 5.50 9.59
CA TYR A 4 -2.91 4.75 10.31
C TYR A 4 -2.39 3.36 10.66
N THR A 5 -2.27 3.09 11.96
CA THR A 5 -1.49 1.98 12.51
C THR A 5 -2.35 1.17 13.46
N TYR A 6 -2.36 -0.16 13.27
CA TYR A 6 -2.94 -1.08 14.25
C TYR A 6 -2.00 -1.18 15.46
N VAL A 7 -2.51 -0.94 16.66
CA VAL A 7 -1.70 -0.86 17.89
C VAL A 7 -2.09 -1.88 18.96
N GLY A 8 -3.13 -2.67 18.70
CA GLY A 8 -3.63 -3.72 19.57
C GLY A 8 -5.12 -3.99 19.32
N PRO A 9 -5.70 -5.03 19.96
CA PRO A 9 -7.11 -5.38 19.79
C PRO A 9 -8.03 -4.17 19.94
N GLU A 10 -9.02 -4.06 19.05
CA GLU A 10 -9.97 -2.95 18.96
C GLU A 10 -9.38 -1.56 18.64
N ARG A 11 -8.05 -1.40 18.55
CA ARG A 11 -7.37 -0.10 18.64
C ARG A 11 -6.45 0.21 17.45
N PHE A 12 -6.70 1.38 16.84
CA PHE A 12 -5.82 1.98 15.84
C PHE A 12 -5.47 3.41 16.25
N GLU A 13 -4.31 3.88 15.82
CA GLU A 13 -3.83 5.25 16.04
C GLU A 13 -3.19 5.82 14.76
N LEU A 14 -3.19 7.15 14.64
CA LEU A 14 -2.32 7.86 13.71
C LEU A 14 -0.97 8.05 14.41
N LEU A 15 0.03 7.26 14.03
CA LEU A 15 1.39 7.37 14.57
C LEU A 15 2.30 8.10 13.59
N GLU A 16 3.29 8.83 14.10
CA GLU A 16 4.38 9.33 13.27
C GLU A 16 5.34 8.20 12.90
N LYS A 17 5.63 8.08 11.60
CA LYS A 17 6.61 7.16 11.01
C LYS A 17 7.55 7.93 10.07
N PRO A 18 8.77 7.43 9.81
CA PRO A 18 9.63 7.97 8.76
C PRO A 18 8.91 8.03 7.40
N ARG A 19 9.33 8.96 6.53
CA ARG A 19 8.90 8.92 5.13
C ARG A 19 9.53 7.68 4.47
N PRO A 20 8.79 6.90 3.66
CA PRO A 20 9.40 5.81 2.92
C PRO A 20 10.47 6.31 1.95
N THR A 21 11.44 5.46 1.66
CA THR A 21 12.46 5.62 0.62
C THR A 21 12.35 4.43 -0.33
N LEU A 22 12.87 4.55 -1.56
CA LEU A 22 13.00 3.39 -2.45
C LEU A 22 13.94 2.35 -1.81
N CYS A 23 13.58 1.07 -1.88
CA CYS A 23 14.37 -0.04 -1.37
C CYS A 23 14.91 -0.94 -2.50
N ASP A 24 14.12 -1.12 -3.56
CA ASP A 24 14.45 -1.83 -4.80
C ASP A 24 14.36 -0.88 -6.01
N GLU A 25 15.09 -1.18 -7.08
CA GLU A 25 15.04 -0.39 -8.32
C GLU A 25 13.69 -0.45 -9.06
N ARG A 26 12.81 -1.40 -8.71
CA ARG A 26 11.46 -1.55 -9.23
C ARG A 26 10.40 -0.92 -8.32
N ASP A 27 10.81 -0.29 -7.22
CA ASP A 27 9.91 0.45 -6.33
C ASP A 27 9.44 1.78 -6.93
N ALA A 28 8.37 2.30 -6.35
CA ALA A 28 8.00 3.70 -6.50
C ALA A 28 7.51 4.22 -5.13
N ILE A 29 7.30 5.52 -5.01
CA ILE A 29 6.65 6.13 -3.85
C ILE A 29 5.38 6.80 -4.34
N VAL A 30 4.24 6.46 -3.73
CA VAL A 30 2.94 7.05 -4.05
C VAL A 30 2.47 7.88 -2.88
N ARG A 31 2.34 9.19 -3.07
CA ARG A 31 1.60 10.04 -2.13
C ARG A 31 0.12 9.77 -2.32
N VAL A 32 -0.43 9.00 -1.39
CA VAL A 32 -1.87 8.74 -1.30
C VAL A 32 -2.63 10.07 -1.17
N THR A 33 -3.74 10.16 -1.89
CA THR A 33 -4.65 11.32 -1.86
C THR A 33 -6.03 10.96 -1.34
N LEU A 34 -6.41 9.68 -1.45
CA LEU A 34 -7.63 9.11 -0.90
C LEU A 34 -7.41 7.62 -0.64
N GLY A 35 -7.95 7.12 0.47
CA GLY A 35 -8.14 5.69 0.73
C GLY A 35 -9.52 5.43 1.33
N SER A 36 -10.01 4.21 1.20
CA SER A 36 -11.24 3.73 1.83
C SER A 36 -10.94 2.77 2.98
N ILE A 37 -11.99 2.43 3.75
CA ILE A 37 -11.95 1.44 4.82
C ILE A 37 -12.71 0.22 4.34
N CYS A 38 -12.05 -0.94 4.38
CA CYS A 38 -12.65 -2.21 3.98
C CYS A 38 -13.08 -3.04 5.20
N THR A 39 -13.96 -4.02 5.01
CA THR A 39 -14.36 -4.96 6.07
C THR A 39 -13.16 -5.78 6.60
N SER A 40 -12.15 -6.02 5.76
CA SER A 40 -10.86 -6.64 6.13
C SER A 40 -10.08 -5.83 7.17
N ASP A 41 -10.19 -4.50 7.21
CA ASP A 41 -9.57 -3.69 8.27
C ASP A 41 -10.25 -3.95 9.63
N LEU A 42 -11.55 -4.30 9.63
CA LEU A 42 -12.26 -4.75 10.83
C LEU A 42 -11.87 -6.19 11.23
N HIS A 43 -11.51 -7.05 10.28
CA HIS A 43 -10.93 -8.35 10.60
C HIS A 43 -9.56 -8.20 11.29
N ILE A 44 -8.76 -7.19 10.92
CA ILE A 44 -7.54 -6.82 11.67
C ILE A 44 -7.91 -6.33 13.08
N LYS A 45 -8.86 -5.41 13.20
CA LYS A 45 -9.35 -4.84 14.48
C LYS A 45 -9.69 -5.93 15.51
N HIS A 46 -10.40 -6.96 15.05
CA HIS A 46 -10.89 -8.07 15.87
C HIS A 46 -9.90 -9.26 15.96
N GLY A 47 -8.62 -9.08 15.57
CA GLY A 47 -7.57 -10.10 15.69
C GLY A 47 -7.73 -11.31 14.77
N SER A 48 -8.59 -11.24 13.74
CA SER A 48 -8.87 -12.35 12.81
C SER A 48 -7.82 -12.49 11.69
N VAL A 49 -6.81 -11.61 11.64
CA VAL A 49 -5.74 -11.63 10.63
C VAL A 49 -4.39 -11.84 11.35
N PRO A 50 -3.86 -13.09 11.43
CA PRO A 50 -2.67 -13.40 12.22
C PRO A 50 -1.38 -12.65 11.81
N ARG A 51 -1.28 -12.20 10.54
CA ARG A 51 -0.14 -11.40 10.06
C ARG A 51 -0.19 -9.93 10.53
N ALA A 52 -1.33 -9.45 11.02
CA ALA A 52 -1.49 -8.07 11.46
C ALA A 52 -1.10 -7.92 12.95
N VAL A 53 0.19 -7.73 13.20
CA VAL A 53 0.75 -7.50 14.54
C VAL A 53 0.74 -6.01 14.91
N PRO A 54 0.67 -5.65 16.21
CA PRO A 54 0.76 -4.27 16.66
C PRO A 54 2.00 -3.54 16.09
N GLY A 55 1.81 -2.30 15.62
CA GLY A 55 2.81 -1.49 14.93
C GLY A 55 2.66 -1.46 13.39
N ILE A 56 1.92 -2.41 12.80
CA ILE A 56 1.72 -2.46 11.34
C ILE A 56 0.86 -1.28 10.84
N THR A 57 1.30 -0.62 9.76
CA THR A 57 0.45 0.33 9.03
C THR A 57 -0.66 -0.45 8.32
N VAL A 58 -1.90 0.04 8.35
CA VAL A 58 -3.03 -0.60 7.68
C VAL A 58 -3.64 0.28 6.60
N GLY A 59 -4.43 -0.33 5.73
CA GLY A 59 -5.08 0.30 4.59
C GLY A 59 -4.52 -0.24 3.28
N HIS A 60 -5.43 -0.71 2.42
CA HIS A 60 -5.11 -1.46 1.20
C HIS A 60 -5.99 -1.07 -0.01
N GLU A 61 -6.90 -0.10 0.18
CA GLU A 61 -7.73 0.47 -0.88
C GLU A 61 -7.39 1.95 -1.04
N MET A 62 -6.61 2.32 -2.06
CA MET A 62 -6.16 3.72 -2.21
C MET A 62 -5.77 4.16 -3.61
N VAL A 63 -5.84 5.47 -3.81
CA VAL A 63 -5.38 6.18 -5.00
C VAL A 63 -4.44 7.32 -4.60
N GLY A 64 -3.49 7.63 -5.46
CA GLY A 64 -2.49 8.65 -5.17
C GLY A 64 -1.77 9.17 -6.41
N ILE A 65 -0.74 9.97 -6.17
CA ILE A 65 0.18 10.51 -7.18
C ILE A 65 1.56 9.90 -6.94
N VAL A 66 2.19 9.37 -7.99
CA VAL A 66 3.58 8.91 -7.94
C VAL A 66 4.50 10.11 -7.65
N GLU A 67 5.30 10.04 -6.60
CA GLU A 67 6.33 11.06 -6.27
C GLU A 67 7.70 10.66 -6.81
N GLU A 68 8.06 9.38 -6.71
CA GLU A 68 9.39 8.85 -7.00
C GLU A 68 9.26 7.47 -7.64
N VAL A 69 10.23 7.06 -8.48
CA VAL A 69 10.31 5.73 -9.09
C VAL A 69 11.77 5.27 -9.13
N GLY A 70 12.02 3.98 -8.95
CA GLY A 70 13.34 3.38 -9.08
C GLY A 70 13.81 3.24 -10.53
N SER A 71 15.09 2.92 -10.70
CA SER A 71 15.78 2.88 -12.00
C SER A 71 15.24 1.84 -12.98
N ALA A 72 14.50 0.82 -12.53
CA ALA A 72 13.94 -0.24 -13.36
C ALA A 72 12.46 -0.04 -13.73
N VAL A 73 11.72 0.85 -13.06
CA VAL A 73 10.28 1.08 -13.34
C VAL A 73 10.07 1.69 -14.73
N ARG A 74 9.10 1.15 -15.50
CA ARG A 74 8.75 1.65 -16.85
C ARG A 74 7.26 1.94 -17.02
N SER A 75 6.40 1.26 -16.27
CA SER A 75 4.92 1.38 -16.32
C SER A 75 4.36 2.72 -15.82
N VAL A 76 5.05 3.41 -14.91
CA VAL A 76 4.59 4.66 -14.28
C VAL A 76 5.73 5.68 -14.15
N ARG A 77 5.39 6.95 -13.93
CA ARG A 77 6.35 8.05 -13.74
C ARG A 77 5.87 9.06 -12.69
N PRO A 78 6.77 9.83 -12.06
CA PRO A 78 6.39 10.91 -11.15
C PRO A 78 5.34 11.86 -11.75
N GLY A 79 4.40 12.31 -10.91
CA GLY A 79 3.24 13.12 -11.29
C GLY A 79 2.05 12.32 -11.84
N GLN A 80 2.20 11.03 -12.17
CA GLN A 80 1.09 10.19 -12.65
C GLN A 80 0.13 9.82 -11.51
N ARG A 81 -1.18 9.90 -11.78
CA ARG A 81 -2.21 9.39 -10.86
C ARG A 81 -2.36 7.88 -11.03
N VAL A 82 -2.38 7.15 -9.91
CA VAL A 82 -2.44 5.68 -9.87
C VAL A 82 -3.47 5.20 -8.85
N ALA A 83 -4.03 4.02 -9.11
CA ALA A 83 -4.69 3.19 -8.11
C ALA A 83 -3.70 2.12 -7.63
N VAL A 84 -3.77 1.75 -6.36
CA VAL A 84 -2.79 0.90 -5.70
C VAL A 84 -3.40 -0.48 -5.48
N ASN A 85 -2.80 -1.53 -6.06
CA ASN A 85 -3.20 -2.92 -5.86
C ASN A 85 -2.82 -3.39 -4.44
N VAL A 86 -3.66 -4.19 -3.79
CA VAL A 86 -3.33 -4.79 -2.47
C VAL A 86 -2.32 -5.93 -2.57
N GLU A 87 -2.19 -6.53 -3.75
CA GLU A 87 -1.33 -7.70 -3.95
C GLU A 87 0.07 -7.30 -4.39
N THR A 88 1.04 -7.66 -3.56
CA THR A 88 2.46 -7.76 -3.93
C THR A 88 2.73 -9.11 -4.57
N PHE A 89 3.71 -9.19 -5.46
CA PHE A 89 3.62 -10.09 -6.61
C PHE A 89 4.91 -9.91 -7.47
N CYS A 90 5.53 -10.91 -8.12
CA CYS A 90 6.85 -10.77 -8.83
C CYS A 90 6.90 -10.51 -10.34
N GLY A 91 5.99 -11.07 -11.14
CA GLY A 91 5.73 -10.70 -12.55
C GLY A 91 6.04 -11.84 -13.51
N GLU A 92 7.00 -12.66 -13.12
CA GLU A 92 7.64 -13.63 -14.00
C GLU A 92 7.30 -15.08 -13.70
N CYS A 93 6.73 -15.39 -12.53
CA CYS A 93 6.31 -16.77 -12.22
C CYS A 93 5.12 -17.21 -13.09
N PHE A 94 4.86 -18.52 -13.15
CA PHE A 94 3.80 -19.14 -13.95
C PHE A 94 2.47 -18.39 -13.84
N PHE A 95 1.96 -18.22 -12.62
CA PHE A 95 0.68 -17.57 -12.36
C PHE A 95 0.63 -16.13 -12.88
N CYS A 96 1.73 -15.39 -12.75
CA CYS A 96 1.79 -13.97 -13.07
C CYS A 96 1.86 -13.72 -14.57
N ARG A 97 2.56 -14.57 -15.34
CA ARG A 97 2.53 -14.55 -16.82
C ARG A 97 1.14 -14.88 -17.39
N HIS A 98 0.28 -15.53 -16.61
CA HIS A 98 -1.10 -15.86 -16.98
C HIS A 98 -2.15 -14.94 -16.31
N GLY A 99 -1.73 -13.85 -15.64
CA GLY A 99 -2.63 -12.88 -15.01
C GLY A 99 -3.23 -13.30 -13.66
N TYR A 100 -2.92 -14.49 -13.14
CA TYR A 100 -3.33 -14.97 -11.82
C TYR A 100 -2.43 -14.41 -10.71
N VAL A 101 -2.41 -13.08 -10.64
CA VAL A 101 -1.48 -12.30 -9.83
C VAL A 101 -1.55 -12.61 -8.32
N ASN A 102 -2.74 -12.96 -7.85
CA ASN A 102 -3.06 -13.40 -6.49
C ASN A 102 -2.44 -14.75 -6.09
N ASN A 103 -2.00 -15.55 -7.06
CA ASN A 103 -1.34 -16.84 -6.84
C ASN A 103 0.19 -16.73 -7.05
N CYS A 104 0.77 -15.54 -6.85
CA CYS A 104 2.21 -15.34 -7.00
C CYS A 104 3.00 -16.23 -6.02
N THR A 105 3.97 -16.99 -6.53
CA THR A 105 4.83 -17.89 -5.75
C THR A 105 6.13 -17.26 -5.27
N ASP A 106 6.21 -15.94 -5.31
CA ASP A 106 7.38 -15.20 -4.82
C ASP A 106 7.34 -15.11 -3.29
N PRO A 107 8.48 -15.24 -2.58
CA PRO A 107 8.52 -15.09 -1.12
C PRO A 107 7.97 -13.75 -0.61
N ASP A 108 8.16 -12.67 -1.38
CA ASP A 108 7.66 -11.32 -1.07
C ASP A 108 6.29 -11.06 -1.76
N GLY A 109 5.68 -12.09 -2.34
CA GLY A 109 4.36 -12.07 -2.94
C GLY A 109 3.21 -12.23 -1.95
N GLY A 110 2.00 -11.93 -2.43
CA GLY A 110 0.73 -12.04 -1.71
C GLY A 110 0.20 -10.72 -1.15
N TRP A 111 -0.83 -10.86 -0.33
CA TRP A 111 -1.54 -9.74 0.32
C TRP A 111 -0.67 -9.05 1.38
N HIS A 112 -0.48 -7.74 1.23
CA HIS A 112 0.23 -6.90 2.20
C HIS A 112 -0.70 -5.79 2.73
N SER A 113 -0.89 -5.77 4.05
CA SER A 113 -1.86 -4.88 4.73
C SER A 113 -1.42 -3.42 4.83
N ALA A 114 -0.12 -3.17 4.69
CA ALA A 114 0.40 -1.84 4.34
C ALA A 114 0.53 -1.83 2.82
N ALA A 115 -0.10 -0.85 2.16
CA ALA A 115 -0.18 -0.84 0.71
C ALA A 115 1.19 -0.97 0.03
N ALA A 116 1.30 -1.96 -0.84
CA ALA A 116 2.54 -2.31 -1.53
C ALA A 116 2.19 -2.68 -2.97
N SER A 117 2.11 -1.67 -3.85
CA SER A 117 1.79 -1.87 -5.26
C SER A 117 2.60 -0.99 -6.18
N THR A 118 3.48 -1.63 -6.93
CA THR A 118 4.04 -1.13 -8.18
C THR A 118 3.39 -1.85 -9.35
N ALA A 119 3.30 -1.18 -10.50
CA ALA A 119 2.83 -1.85 -11.72
C ALA A 119 3.88 -2.80 -12.34
N ASP A 120 5.14 -2.79 -11.86
CA ASP A 120 6.25 -3.65 -12.34
C ASP A 120 7.03 -4.44 -11.25
N ARG A 121 6.62 -4.39 -9.95
CA ARG A 121 6.91 -5.40 -8.87
C ARG A 121 8.37 -5.51 -8.30
N PRO A 122 8.64 -5.92 -7.03
CA PRO A 122 7.94 -5.72 -5.75
C PRO A 122 8.85 -5.53 -4.48
N ASN A 123 8.94 -4.35 -3.83
CA ASN A 123 9.19 -4.30 -2.37
C ASN A 123 8.73 -2.97 -1.72
N MET A 124 7.54 -2.52 -2.10
CA MET A 124 7.15 -1.13 -1.95
C MET A 124 6.54 -0.81 -0.57
N SER A 125 7.13 0.13 0.16
CA SER A 125 6.52 0.74 1.35
C SER A 125 5.63 1.94 0.98
N ALA A 126 4.40 1.73 0.50
CA ALA A 126 3.42 2.83 0.40
C ALA A 126 2.62 2.95 1.71
N CYS A 127 3.04 3.86 2.59
CA CYS A 127 2.20 4.29 3.71
C CYS A 127 1.25 5.41 3.25
N PRO A 128 -0.05 5.36 3.59
CA PRO A 128 -0.97 6.43 3.25
C PRO A 128 -0.61 7.75 3.95
N MET A 129 -0.39 8.79 3.16
CA MET A 129 -0.24 10.17 3.61
C MET A 129 -1.63 10.80 3.79
N PRO A 130 -2.00 11.31 4.98
CA PRO A 130 -3.14 12.21 5.09
C PRO A 130 -2.76 13.55 4.44
N ASN A 131 -3.53 14.00 3.45
CA ASN A 131 -3.35 15.32 2.87
C ASN A 131 -3.77 16.39 3.89
N LYS A 132 -2.85 17.27 4.30
CA LYS A 132 -3.13 18.34 5.27
C LYS A 132 -3.91 19.51 4.65
N ASP A 133 -3.91 19.61 3.32
CA ASP A 133 -4.35 20.80 2.58
C ASP A 133 -5.55 20.54 1.64
N SER A 134 -6.40 19.56 1.94
CA SER A 134 -7.71 19.41 1.28
C SER A 134 -8.77 20.26 1.98
N PRO A 135 -9.44 21.23 1.33
CA PRO A 135 -10.63 21.85 1.89
C PRO A 135 -11.75 20.78 2.03
N PRO A 136 -12.63 20.89 3.04
CA PRO A 136 -13.73 19.94 3.21
C PRO A 136 -14.62 19.95 1.97
N SER A 137 -14.87 18.77 1.41
CA SER A 137 -15.82 18.61 0.31
C SER A 137 -17.20 19.08 0.76
N PRO A 138 -17.92 19.92 -0.01
CA PRO A 138 -19.26 20.33 0.36
C PRO A 138 -20.18 19.10 0.38
N THR A 139 -20.75 18.83 1.56
CA THR A 139 -21.76 17.79 1.78
C THR A 139 -22.97 18.05 0.88
N ARG A 140 -23.54 16.96 0.33
CA ARG A 140 -24.81 16.96 -0.41
C ARG A 140 -25.79 16.04 0.30
#